data_AF-A0A836KPX1-F1
#
_entry.id   AF-A0A836KPX1-F1
#
_cell.length_a   1.000
_cell.length_b   1.000
_cell.length_c   1.000
_cell.angle_alpha   90.00
_cell.angle_beta   90.00
_cell.angle_gamma   90.00
#
_symmetry.space_group_name_H-M   'P 1'
#
loop_
_entity.id
_entity.type
_entity.pdbx_description
1 polymer ?
#
loop_
_entity_poly.entity_id
_entity_poly.type
_entity_poly.pdbx_seq_one_letter_code
_entity_poly.pdbx_strand_id
1 'polypeptide(L)'
;MPSWVCPECEYENEEGDATCAACEADRPTAVQAATAADGDDAYAHIHVGVIVECEDVPKTKLKRLKVDVGQEERIPVVTVAANVKQGDHVVVACVGAEVKGETVTKTTVKGYPSQGILCDAGMLGWVGGGAGAAVILPESFAAGARPPNSRPRGDAA
;
A
#
# COMPACT_ATOMS: atom_id res chain seq x y z
N MET A 1 23.11 31.28 -6.91
CA MET A 1 23.38 30.55 -5.66
C MET A 1 23.00 29.12 -5.94
N PRO A 2 23.96 28.19 -5.91
CA PRO A 2 23.73 26.81 -6.35
C PRO A 2 22.67 26.16 -5.45
N SER A 3 21.67 25.54 -6.08
CA SER A 3 20.47 25.07 -5.39
C SER A 3 20.50 23.58 -5.10
N TRP A 4 21.35 22.82 -5.80
CA TRP A 4 21.59 21.41 -5.51
C TRP A 4 22.93 20.92 -6.07
N VAL A 5 23.51 19.92 -5.41
CA VAL A 5 24.76 19.28 -5.79
C VAL A 5 24.47 17.89 -6.36
N CYS A 6 25.03 17.59 -7.52
CA CYS A 6 24.87 16.29 -8.16
C CYS A 6 25.63 15.21 -7.37
N PRO A 7 24.99 14.11 -6.96
CA PRO A 7 25.64 13.04 -6.19
C PRO A 7 26.59 12.17 -7.03
N GLU A 8 26.45 12.21 -8.36
CA GLU A 8 27.26 11.41 -9.29
C GLU A 8 28.60 12.07 -9.63
N CYS A 9 28.62 13.41 -9.72
CA CYS A 9 29.80 14.16 -10.17
C CYS A 9 30.13 15.38 -9.31
N GLU A 10 29.45 15.56 -8.19
CA GLU A 10 29.61 16.67 -7.23
C GLU A 10 29.42 18.07 -7.85
N TYR A 11 28.85 18.15 -9.05
CA TYR A 11 28.64 19.40 -9.76
C TYR A 11 27.48 20.21 -9.17
N GLU A 12 27.65 21.52 -9.06
CA GLU A 12 26.67 22.45 -8.52
C GLU A 12 25.72 22.95 -9.62
N ASN A 13 24.41 22.73 -9.46
CA ASN A 13 23.39 23.01 -10.47
C ASN A 13 22.38 24.09 -10.00
N GLU A 14 21.64 24.69 -10.94
CA GLU A 14 20.64 25.71 -10.65
C GLU A 14 19.26 25.09 -10.32
N GLU A 15 18.39 25.85 -9.65
CA GLU A 15 17.06 25.38 -9.25
C GLU A 15 16.16 25.01 -10.44
N GLY A 16 16.39 25.64 -11.59
CA GLY A 16 15.64 25.40 -12.82
C GLY A 16 16.06 24.14 -13.58
N ASP A 17 17.22 23.56 -13.24
CA ASP A 17 17.76 22.39 -13.92
C ASP A 17 17.15 21.11 -13.35
N ALA A 18 16.45 20.37 -14.22
CA ALA A 18 15.93 19.04 -13.92
C ALA A 18 17.02 17.95 -13.98
N THR A 19 18.12 18.22 -14.69
CA THR A 19 19.25 17.32 -14.90
C THR A 19 20.56 18.04 -14.62
N CYS A 20 21.60 17.28 -14.33
CA CYS A 20 22.91 17.83 -14.06
C CYS A 20 23.53 18.36 -15.35
N ALA A 21 23.98 19.62 -15.34
CA ALA A 21 24.58 20.23 -16.52
C ALA A 21 25.92 19.60 -16.94
N ALA A 22 26.58 18.86 -16.05
CA ALA A 22 27.90 18.26 -16.30
C ALA A 22 27.86 16.79 -16.73
N CYS A 23 26.95 16.00 -16.16
CA CYS A 23 26.88 14.55 -16.41
C CYS A 23 25.51 14.09 -16.92
N GLU A 24 24.59 15.02 -17.13
CA GLU A 24 23.21 14.76 -17.59
C GLU A 24 22.38 13.87 -16.64
N ALA A 25 22.90 13.54 -15.45
CA ALA A 25 22.19 12.75 -14.44
C ALA A 25 20.99 13.51 -13.88
N ASP A 26 19.89 12.81 -13.61
CA ASP A 26 18.67 13.40 -13.08
C ASP A 26 18.88 14.04 -11.70
N ARG A 27 18.22 15.18 -11.44
CA ARG A 27 18.29 15.85 -10.15
C ARG A 27 17.70 14.95 -9.08
N PRO A 28 18.44 14.64 -7.98
CA PRO A 28 17.86 13.96 -6.84
C PRO A 28 16.93 14.94 -6.11
N THR A 29 15.69 15.07 -6.59
CA THR A 29 14.65 15.78 -5.86
C THR A 29 14.25 14.90 -4.67
N ALA A 30 14.08 15.50 -3.50
CA ALA A 30 13.69 14.84 -2.25
C ALA A 30 12.24 14.29 -2.26
N VAL A 31 11.69 13.97 -3.43
CA VAL A 31 10.42 13.26 -3.60
C VAL A 31 10.65 12.12 -4.59
N GLN A 32 11.43 11.12 -4.16
CA GLN A 32 11.24 9.76 -4.63
C GLN A 32 10.42 8.99 -3.59
N ALA A 33 9.18 9.44 -3.40
CA ALA A 33 8.10 8.56 -2.97
C ALA A 33 7.26 8.24 -4.21
N ALA A 34 7.14 6.95 -4.49
CA ALA A 34 6.49 6.34 -5.65
C ALA A 34 7.26 6.47 -6.96
N THR A 35 8.20 5.54 -7.16
CA THR A 35 8.39 4.93 -8.48
C THR A 35 7.00 4.54 -8.99
N ALA A 36 6.53 5.25 -10.01
CA ALA A 36 5.52 4.75 -10.91
C ALA A 36 6.16 3.55 -11.62
N ALA A 37 5.81 2.35 -11.17
CA ALA A 37 5.96 1.18 -11.99
C ALA A 37 5.08 1.40 -13.23
N ASP A 38 5.74 1.31 -14.38
CA ASP A 38 5.25 0.94 -15.71
C ASP A 38 3.75 0.62 -15.80
N GLY A 39 3.05 1.27 -16.74
CA GLY A 39 1.59 1.42 -16.81
C GLY A 39 0.73 0.17 -17.07
N ASP A 40 0.97 -0.92 -16.34
CA ASP A 40 0.11 -2.11 -16.25
C ASP A 40 0.29 -2.83 -14.89
N ASP A 41 0.65 -2.11 -13.82
CA ASP A 41 0.80 -2.74 -12.51
C ASP A 41 -0.57 -2.87 -11.83
N ALA A 42 -1.15 -4.07 -11.91
CA ALA A 42 -2.40 -4.44 -11.23
C ALA A 42 -2.36 -4.25 -9.69
N TYR A 43 -1.20 -3.90 -9.13
CA TYR A 43 -1.00 -3.57 -7.71
C TYR A 43 -0.63 -2.10 -7.48
N ALA A 44 -0.86 -1.20 -8.43
CA ALA A 44 -0.68 0.23 -8.25
C ALA A 44 -1.48 0.73 -7.02
N HIS A 45 -0.81 1.38 -6.08
CA HIS A 45 -1.36 1.83 -4.79
C HIS A 45 -1.87 0.72 -3.85
N ILE A 46 -1.52 -0.55 -4.10
CA ILE A 46 -1.79 -1.67 -3.20
C ILE A 46 -0.51 -1.99 -2.41
N HIS A 47 -0.61 -1.96 -1.09
CA HIS A 47 0.53 -2.16 -0.20
C HIS A 47 0.21 -3.20 0.87
N VAL A 48 1.26 -3.84 1.39
CA VAL A 48 1.15 -4.62 2.62
C VAL A 48 0.92 -3.65 3.78
N GLY A 49 -0.11 -3.91 4.57
CA GLY A 49 -0.47 -3.16 5.75
C GLY A 49 -0.42 -4.04 7.00
N VAL A 50 -0.04 -3.47 8.14
CA VAL A 50 -0.04 -4.17 9.43
C VAL A 50 -1.16 -3.62 10.30
N ILE A 51 -2.02 -4.50 10.82
CA ILE A 51 -3.16 -4.09 11.65
C ILE A 51 -2.63 -3.68 13.03
N VAL A 52 -2.65 -2.38 13.32
CA VAL A 52 -2.19 -1.84 14.61
C VAL A 52 -3.29 -1.91 15.66
N GLU A 53 -4.55 -1.71 15.25
CA GLU A 53 -5.72 -1.78 16.13
C GLU A 53 -6.89 -2.45 15.41
N CYS A 54 -7.68 -3.25 16.12
CA CYS A 54 -8.86 -3.94 15.59
C CYS A 54 -10.04 -3.80 16.56
N GLU A 55 -11.11 -3.16 16.11
CA GLU A 55 -12.34 -2.91 16.87
C GLU A 55 -13.57 -3.47 16.13
N ASP A 56 -14.36 -4.31 16.79
CA ASP A 56 -15.62 -4.80 16.26
C ASP A 56 -16.74 -3.75 16.33
N VAL A 57 -17.52 -3.61 15.25
CA VAL A 57 -18.66 -2.69 15.23
C VAL A 57 -19.92 -3.40 15.74
N PRO A 58 -20.48 -3.00 16.90
CA PRO A 58 -21.67 -3.63 17.45
C PRO A 58 -22.85 -3.49 16.47
N LYS A 59 -23.69 -4.53 16.40
CA LYS A 59 -24.86 -4.64 15.48
C LYS A 59 -24.52 -4.78 13.99
N THR A 60 -23.26 -5.03 13.63
CA THR A 60 -22.87 -5.30 12.24
C THR A 60 -21.80 -6.40 12.15
N LYS A 61 -21.56 -6.93 10.95
CA LYS A 61 -20.43 -7.86 10.68
C LYS A 61 -19.15 -7.12 10.28
N LEU A 62 -19.06 -5.82 10.57
CA LEU A 62 -17.94 -4.98 10.17
C LEU A 62 -16.94 -4.85 11.32
N LYS A 63 -15.66 -4.83 10.98
CA LYS A 63 -14.55 -4.54 11.87
C LYS A 63 -13.88 -3.25 11.40
N ARG A 64 -13.58 -2.37 12.35
CA ARG A 64 -12.78 -1.17 12.13
C ARG A 64 -11.36 -1.51 12.51
N LEU A 65 -10.46 -1.30 11.57
CA LEU A 65 -9.06 -1.58 11.74
C LEU A 65 -8.31 -0.28 11.56
N LYS A 66 -7.24 -0.08 12.30
CA LYS A 66 -6.20 0.88 11.91
C LYS A 66 -5.06 0.10 11.32
N VAL A 67 -4.74 0.39 10.07
CA VAL A 67 -3.70 -0.32 9.33
C VAL A 67 -2.56 0.62 9.02
N ASP A 68 -1.36 0.17 9.33
CA ASP A 68 -0.11 0.83 8.99
C ASP A 68 0.36 0.30 7.65
N VAL A 69 0.32 1.13 6.61
CA VAL A 69 0.73 0.77 5.24
C VAL A 69 2.12 1.29 4.91
N GLY A 70 2.99 1.48 5.91
CA GLY A 70 4.33 2.05 5.73
C GLY A 70 4.33 3.52 5.28
N GLN A 71 3.19 4.20 5.44
CA GLN A 71 3.07 5.65 5.32
C GLN A 71 3.28 6.30 6.69
N GLU A 72 3.56 7.60 6.72
CA GLU A 72 3.75 8.35 7.97
C GLU A 72 2.48 8.33 8.85
N GLU A 73 1.30 8.21 8.23
CA GLU A 73 0.01 8.17 8.92
C GLU A 73 -0.73 6.84 8.73
N ARG A 74 -1.29 6.32 9.85
CA ARG A 74 -2.09 5.10 9.86
C ARG A 74 -3.48 5.37 9.35
N ILE A 75 -3.95 4.51 8.45
CA ILE A 75 -5.26 4.69 7.82
C ILE A 75 -6.34 3.85 8.51
N PRO A 76 -7.53 4.42 8.79
CA PRO A 76 -8.67 3.63 9.23
C PRO A 76 -9.23 2.84 8.04
N VAL A 77 -9.44 1.56 8.23
CA VAL A 77 -9.97 0.63 7.22
C VAL A 77 -11.13 -0.15 7.84
N VAL A 78 -12.27 -0.13 7.18
CA VAL A 78 -13.44 -0.92 7.59
C VAL A 78 -13.51 -2.17 6.72
N THR A 79 -13.63 -3.33 7.34
CA THR A 79 -13.72 -4.61 6.62
C THR A 79 -14.84 -5.50 7.12
N VAL A 80 -15.35 -6.33 6.22
CA VAL A 80 -16.26 -7.44 6.53
C VAL A 80 -15.51 -8.74 6.83
N ALA A 81 -14.20 -8.79 6.57
CA ALA A 81 -13.37 -9.95 6.79
C ALA A 81 -13.27 -10.24 8.30
N ALA A 82 -13.82 -11.38 8.72
CA ALA A 82 -13.79 -11.77 10.13
C ALA A 82 -12.47 -12.43 10.55
N ASN A 83 -11.62 -12.80 9.58
CA ASN A 83 -10.39 -13.56 9.79
C ASN A 83 -9.17 -12.69 10.16
N VAL A 84 -9.34 -11.38 10.29
CA VAL A 84 -8.28 -10.42 10.62
C VAL A 84 -8.16 -10.20 12.12
N LYS A 85 -6.92 -10.10 12.62
CA LYS A 85 -6.63 -9.72 14.02
C LYS A 85 -5.56 -8.64 14.10
N GLN A 86 -5.44 -8.02 15.27
CA GLN A 86 -4.35 -7.09 15.56
C GLN A 86 -2.99 -7.79 15.39
N GLY A 87 -2.06 -7.14 14.70
CA GLY A 87 -0.74 -7.65 14.37
C GLY A 87 -0.68 -8.47 13.06
N ASP A 88 -1.82 -8.72 12.39
CA ASP A 88 -1.77 -9.40 11.09
C ASP A 88 -1.23 -8.47 10.00
N HIS A 89 -0.42 -9.07 9.13
CA HIS A 89 0.06 -8.46 7.91
C HIS A 89 -0.95 -8.78 6.82
N VAL A 90 -1.53 -7.76 6.23
CA VAL A 90 -2.65 -7.86 5.30
C VAL A 90 -2.37 -7.04 4.05
N VAL A 91 -3.08 -7.30 2.97
CA VAL A 91 -2.94 -6.48 1.76
C VAL A 91 -4.03 -5.42 1.76
N VAL A 92 -3.64 -4.15 1.70
CA VAL A 92 -4.57 -3.01 1.67
C VAL A 92 -4.40 -2.27 0.36
N ALA A 93 -5.51 -2.15 -0.36
CA ALA A 93 -5.61 -1.23 -1.48
C ALA A 93 -5.95 0.16 -0.92
N CYS A 94 -5.00 1.08 -1.05
CA CYS A 94 -5.14 2.46 -0.62
C CYS A 94 -5.97 3.27 -1.62
N VAL A 95 -6.31 4.50 -1.25
CA VAL A 95 -7.01 5.44 -2.15
C VAL A 95 -6.21 5.62 -3.43
N GLY A 96 -6.88 5.44 -4.57
CA GLY A 96 -6.26 5.46 -5.90
C GLY A 96 -5.87 4.07 -6.44
N ALA A 97 -5.92 3.03 -5.61
CA ALA A 97 -5.73 1.66 -6.07
C ALA A 97 -6.89 1.20 -6.95
N GLU A 98 -6.60 0.44 -7.99
CA GLU A 98 -7.61 -0.19 -8.82
C GLU A 98 -7.78 -1.66 -8.42
N VAL A 99 -8.98 -2.03 -7.97
CA VAL A 99 -9.30 -3.39 -7.55
C VAL A 99 -10.47 -3.89 -8.38
N LYS A 100 -10.25 -4.93 -9.20
CA LYS A 100 -11.25 -5.48 -10.13
C LYS A 100 -11.86 -4.43 -11.08
N GLY A 101 -11.08 -3.42 -11.49
CA GLY A 101 -11.54 -2.32 -12.33
C GLY A 101 -12.34 -1.23 -11.60
N GLU A 102 -12.36 -1.25 -10.27
CA GLU A 102 -12.94 -0.19 -9.44
C GLU A 102 -11.86 0.54 -8.66
N THR A 103 -11.84 1.87 -8.74
CA THR A 103 -10.88 2.69 -8.02
C THR A 103 -11.30 2.88 -6.56
N VAL A 104 -10.41 2.54 -5.64
CA VAL A 104 -10.63 2.73 -4.20
C VAL A 104 -10.61 4.22 -3.88
N THR A 105 -11.67 4.69 -3.24
CA THR A 105 -11.82 6.09 -2.80
C THR A 105 -12.06 6.15 -1.30
N LYS A 106 -11.78 7.31 -0.69
CA LYS A 106 -12.11 7.55 0.73
C LYS A 106 -13.62 7.52 0.88
N THR A 107 -14.13 6.55 1.63
CA THR A 107 -15.56 6.37 1.82
C THR A 107 -15.90 6.19 3.30
N THR A 108 -17.15 6.45 3.65
CA THR A 108 -17.62 6.32 5.03
C THR A 108 -18.59 5.15 5.09
N VAL A 109 -18.15 4.04 5.67
CA VAL A 109 -18.95 2.81 5.81
C VAL A 109 -19.71 2.88 7.13
N LYS A 110 -21.03 3.07 7.08
CA LYS A 110 -21.93 3.13 8.25
C LYS A 110 -21.49 4.12 9.33
N GLY A 111 -21.00 5.29 8.92
CA GLY A 111 -20.53 6.35 9.82
C GLY A 111 -19.07 6.24 10.24
N TYR A 112 -18.34 5.22 9.76
CA TYR A 112 -16.91 5.07 10.02
C TYR A 112 -16.08 5.36 8.77
N PRO A 113 -15.03 6.21 8.88
CA PRO A 113 -14.16 6.50 7.75
C PRO A 113 -13.36 5.25 7.37
N SER A 114 -13.30 4.97 6.07
CA SER A 114 -12.45 3.93 5.47
C SER A 114 -11.63 4.57 4.36
N GLN A 115 -10.32 4.52 4.49
CA GLN A 115 -9.35 5.05 3.53
C GLN A 115 -8.65 3.94 2.73
N GLY A 116 -9.22 2.76 2.74
CA GLY A 116 -8.75 1.62 1.95
C GLY A 116 -9.73 0.47 2.01
N ILE A 117 -9.42 -0.57 1.25
CA ILE A 117 -10.12 -1.86 1.28
C ILE A 117 -9.09 -2.97 1.46
N LEU A 118 -9.43 -3.94 2.31
CA LEU A 118 -8.63 -5.15 2.47
C LEU A 118 -8.83 -6.08 1.28
N CYS A 119 -7.72 -6.49 0.67
CA CYS A 119 -7.76 -7.36 -0.49
C CYS A 119 -7.93 -8.83 -0.08
N ASP A 120 -8.87 -9.54 -0.71
CA ASP A 120 -8.97 -11.00 -0.68
C ASP A 120 -8.19 -11.64 -1.82
N ALA A 121 -7.97 -12.95 -1.74
CA ALA A 121 -7.20 -13.70 -2.73
C ALA A 121 -7.78 -13.55 -4.15
N GLY A 122 -9.11 -13.51 -4.30
CA GLY A 122 -9.77 -13.34 -5.59
C GLY A 122 -9.65 -11.92 -6.15
N MET A 123 -9.47 -10.90 -5.30
CA MET A 123 -9.18 -9.53 -5.75
C MET A 123 -7.74 -9.37 -6.22
N LEU A 124 -6.79 -10.10 -5.63
CA LEU A 124 -5.38 -10.10 -6.06
C LEU A 124 -5.10 -11.03 -7.25
N GLY A 125 -6.11 -11.72 -7.77
CA GLY A 125 -5.93 -12.74 -8.81
C GLY A 125 -5.23 -14.01 -8.34
N TRP A 126 -5.15 -14.24 -7.03
CA TRP A 126 -4.51 -15.43 -6.46
C TRP A 126 -5.40 -16.66 -6.57
N VAL A 127 -4.78 -17.78 -6.93
CA VAL A 127 -5.44 -19.08 -6.99
C VAL A 127 -5.49 -19.69 -5.58
N GLY A 128 -6.69 -19.83 -5.03
CA GLY A 128 -6.93 -20.43 -3.72
C GLY A 128 -7.08 -19.41 -2.59
N GLY A 129 -8.25 -19.41 -1.96
CA GLY A 129 -8.62 -18.51 -0.87
C GLY A 129 -10.14 -18.47 -0.69
N GLY A 130 -10.60 -18.21 0.53
CA GLY A 130 -12.03 -18.05 0.79
C GLY A 130 -12.49 -16.69 0.25
N ALA A 131 -13.51 -16.69 -0.60
CA ALA A 131 -14.14 -15.45 -1.05
C ALA A 131 -14.62 -14.64 0.17
N GLY A 132 -14.15 -13.40 0.30
CA GLY A 132 -14.47 -12.52 1.43
C GLY A 132 -13.56 -12.64 2.66
N ALA A 133 -12.51 -13.45 2.62
CA ALA A 133 -11.46 -13.47 3.64
C ALA A 133 -10.29 -12.56 3.23
N ALA A 134 -9.89 -11.64 4.11
CA ALA A 134 -8.73 -10.80 3.85
C ALA A 134 -7.47 -11.68 3.76
N VAL A 135 -6.58 -11.35 2.82
CA VAL A 135 -5.29 -12.02 2.70
C VAL A 135 -4.46 -11.71 3.93
N ILE A 136 -4.00 -12.75 4.62
CA ILE A 136 -3.00 -12.65 5.69
C ILE A 136 -1.67 -13.14 5.12
N LEU A 137 -0.67 -12.27 5.19
CA LEU A 137 0.72 -12.50 4.84
C LEU A 137 1.51 -12.93 6.09
N PRO A 138 2.61 -13.67 5.92
CA PRO A 138 3.55 -13.89 7.00
C PRO A 138 4.22 -12.58 7.42
N GLU A 139 4.69 -12.53 8.66
CA GLU A 139 5.41 -11.39 9.25
C GLU A 139 6.67 -10.96 8.46
N SER A 140 7.15 -11.81 7.56
CA SER A 140 8.24 -11.52 6.63
C SER A 140 7.98 -10.30 5.73
N PHE A 141 6.72 -9.90 5.53
CA PHE A 141 6.37 -8.76 4.68
C PHE A 141 6.20 -7.48 5.51
N ALA A 142 7.09 -6.50 5.39
CA ALA A 142 6.95 -5.23 6.10
C ALA A 142 5.75 -4.39 5.63
N ALA A 143 5.24 -3.52 6.52
CA ALA A 143 4.27 -2.50 6.15
C ALA A 143 4.82 -1.59 5.04
N GLY A 144 4.00 -1.29 4.03
CA GLY A 144 4.36 -0.50 2.85
C GLY A 144 5.02 -1.28 1.72
N ALA A 145 5.41 -2.53 1.97
CA ALA A 145 5.98 -3.38 0.93
C ALA A 145 4.94 -3.68 -0.16
N ARG A 146 5.44 -3.99 -1.37
CA ARG A 146 4.58 -4.45 -2.47
C ARG A 146 4.01 -5.84 -2.13
N PRO A 147 2.71 -6.09 -2.31
CA PRO A 147 2.14 -7.42 -2.11
C PRO A 147 2.74 -8.41 -3.11
N PRO A 148 2.87 -9.70 -2.74
CA PRO A 148 3.37 -10.70 -3.67
C PRO A 148 2.36 -10.95 -4.81
N ASN A 149 2.86 -11.26 -6.00
CA ASN A 149 2.05 -11.59 -7.19
C ASN A 149 1.32 -12.94 -7.08
N SER A 150 1.59 -13.71 -6.03
CA SER A 150 0.99 -15.02 -5.78
C SER A 150 0.86 -15.22 -4.29
N ARG A 151 -0.13 -16.03 -3.90
CA ARG A 151 -0.31 -16.41 -2.50
C ARG A 151 1.00 -17.03 -2.00
N PRO A 152 1.65 -16.46 -0.96
CA PRO A 152 2.78 -17.13 -0.35
C PRO A 152 2.25 -18.48 0.09
N ARG A 153 2.80 -19.53 -0.52
CA ARG A 153 2.41 -20.92 -0.29
C ARG A 153 2.77 -21.12 1.18
N GLY A 154 1.78 -20.96 2.07
CA GLY A 154 1.98 -21.24 3.48
C GLY A 154 2.50 -22.67 3.52
N ASP A 155 3.72 -22.86 3.99
CA ASP A 155 4.19 -24.18 4.37
C ASP A 155 3.09 -24.76 5.26
N ALA A 156 2.33 -25.68 4.66
CA ALA A 156 1.44 -26.56 5.38
C ALA A 156 2.36 -27.43 6.22
N ALA A 157 2.59 -27.02 7.46
CA ALA A 157 3.06 -27.89 8.52
C ALA A 157 2.03 -29.00 8.76
#